data_AF-A0A1F6AZC3-F1
#
_entry.id   AF-A0A1F6AZC3-F1
#
_cell.length_a   1.000
_cell.length_b   1.000
_cell.length_c   1.000
_cell.angle_alpha   90.00
_cell.angle_beta   90.00
_cell.angle_gamma   90.00
#
_symmetry.space_group_name_H-M   'P 1'
#
loop_
_entity.id
_entity.type
_entity.pdbx_description
1 polymer ?
#
loop_
_entity_poly.entity_id
_entity_poly.type
_entity_poly.pdbx_seq_one_letter_code
_entity_poly.pdbx_strand_id
1 'polypeptide(L)' 'MNVTYDPKADAMYIYFSDKKSTNTVELRDDLLVDYAGEEMIGIEVLGVSRKVATKGMTSLTLSVPTVVAAS' A
#
# COMPACT_ATOMS: atom_id res chain seq x y z
N MET A 1 -2.52 9.44 8.26
CA MET A 1 -1.64 8.41 7.63
C MET A 1 -1.30 7.38 8.69
N ASN A 2 -1.55 6.11 8.39
CA ASN A 2 -1.33 4.97 9.28
C ASN A 2 -0.50 3.91 8.54
N VAL A 3 0.60 3.46 9.15
CA VAL A 3 1.48 2.42 8.60
C VAL A 3 1.55 1.27 9.60
N THR A 4 1.15 0.08 9.17
CA THR A 4 1.14 -1.12 10.01
C THR A 4 1.79 -2.29 9.29
N TYR A 5 2.39 -3.20 10.05
CA TYR A 5 2.92 -4.45 9.56
C TYR A 5 2.24 -5.60 10.32
N ASP A 6 1.61 -6.52 9.58
CA ASP A 6 1.08 -7.76 10.12
C ASP A 6 2.07 -8.91 9.82
N PRO A 7 2.81 -9.40 10.83
CA PRO A 7 3.76 -10.50 10.64
C PRO A 7 3.09 -11.84 10.33
N LYS A 8 1.79 -12.02 10.62
CA LYS A 8 1.06 -13.24 10.29
C LYS A 8 0.70 -13.29 8.81
N ALA A 9 0.31 -12.15 8.25
CA ALA A 9 0.02 -11.99 6.83
C ALA A 9 1.28 -11.76 5.98
N ASP A 10 2.42 -11.42 6.61
CA ASP A 10 3.64 -10.94 5.95
C ASP A 10 3.34 -9.72 5.05
N ALA A 11 2.52 -8.80 5.57
CA ALA A 11 1.93 -7.69 4.82
C ALA A 11 2.10 -6.35 5.53
N MET A 12 2.37 -5.29 4.77
CA MET A 12 2.42 -3.91 5.25
C MET A 12 1.28 -3.12 4.64
N TYR A 13 0.56 -2.39 5.49
CA TYR A 13 -0.55 -1.53 5.11
C TYR A 13 -0.18 -0.08 5.32
N ILE A 14 -0.39 0.75 4.31
CA ILE A 14 -0.12 2.18 4.32
C ILE A 14 -1.40 2.88 3.91
N TYR A 15 -2.13 3.43 4.89
CA TYR A 15 -3.36 4.17 4.65
C TYR A 15 -3.15 5.67 4.80
N PHE A 16 -3.62 6.43 3.82
CA PHE A 16 -3.57 7.89 3.80
C PHE A 16 -4.83 8.53 4.42
N SER A 17 -5.89 7.74 4.60
CA SER A 17 -7.21 8.13 5.10
C SER A 17 -7.77 7.07 6.07
N ASP A 18 -8.69 7.46 6.95
CA ASP A 18 -9.39 6.55 7.88
C ASP A 18 -10.67 5.94 7.27
N LYS A 19 -10.94 6.24 6.00
CA LYS A 19 -12.04 5.63 5.24
C LYS A 19 -11.85 4.12 5.14
N LYS A 20 -12.95 3.38 5.08
CA LYS A 20 -12.92 1.93 4.85
C LYS A 20 -12.73 1.63 3.36
N SER A 21 -11.88 0.65 3.06
CA SER A 21 -11.74 0.13 1.70
C SER A 21 -13.07 -0.47 1.24
N THR A 22 -13.42 -0.15 0.00
CA THR A 22 -14.59 -0.70 -0.72
C THR A 22 -14.16 -1.59 -1.88
N ASN A 23 -12.93 -1.42 -2.36
CA ASN A 23 -12.35 -2.18 -3.44
C ASN A 23 -10.83 -2.22 -3.28
N THR A 24 -10.22 -3.35 -3.62
CA THR A 24 -8.77 -3.54 -3.62
C THR A 24 -8.35 -4.01 -5.00
N VAL A 25 -7.41 -3.30 -5.61
CA VAL A 25 -6.89 -3.61 -6.95
C VAL A 25 -5.46 -4.11 -6.80
N GLU A 26 -5.21 -5.32 -7.28
CA GLU A 26 -3.85 -5.85 -7.41
C GLU A 26 -3.15 -5.20 -8.61
N LEU A 27 -2.06 -4.48 -8.36
CA LEU A 27 -1.23 -3.89 -9.42
C LEU A 27 -0.16 -4.87 -9.92
N ARG A 28 0.32 -5.72 -9.01
CA ARG A 28 1.25 -6.84 -9.24
C ARG A 28 1.16 -7.77 -8.02
N ASP A 29 1.72 -8.97 -8.14
CA ASP A 29 1.67 -10.08 -7.17
C ASP A 29 1.99 -9.70 -5.70
N ASP A 30 2.66 -8.57 -5.45
CA ASP A 30 3.11 -8.13 -4.13
C ASP A 30 2.66 -6.70 -3.75
N LEU A 31 1.83 -6.06 -4.57
CA LEU A 31 1.41 -4.68 -4.40
C LEU A 31 -0.05 -4.51 -4.78
N LEU A 32 -0.83 -4.10 -3.79
CA LEU A 32 -2.24 -3.82 -3.93
C LEU A 32 -2.52 -2.36 -3.58
N VAL A 33 -3.62 -1.84 -4.11
CA VAL A 33 -4.11 -0.49 -3.85
C VAL A 33 -5.55 -0.55 -3.37
N ASP A 34 -5.82 0.10 -2.25
CA ASP A 34 -7.14 0.20 -1.66
C ASP A 34 -7.84 1.48 -2.07
N TYR A 35 -9.13 1.35 -2.39
CA TYR A 35 -10.01 2.43 -2.81
C TYR A 35 -11.27 2.53 -1.94
N ALA A 36 -11.67 3.77 -1.65
CA ALA A 36 -13.01 4.10 -1.15
C ALA A 36 -13.79 4.80 -2.28
N GLY A 37 -14.64 4.06 -3.00
CA GLY A 37 -15.17 4.52 -4.28
C GLY A 37 -14.05 4.65 -5.32
N GLU A 38 -13.88 5.85 -5.88
CA GLU A 38 -12.81 6.16 -6.84
C GLU A 38 -11.54 6.73 -6.17
N GLU A 39 -11.59 7.00 -4.87
CA GLU A 39 -10.48 7.61 -4.13
C GLU A 39 -9.50 6.54 -3.66
N MET A 40 -8.24 6.66 -4.06
CA MET A 40 -7.15 5.85 -3.51
C MET A 40 -6.92 6.24 -2.05
N ILE A 41 -7.08 5.28 -1.14
CA ILE A 41 -6.96 5.50 0.31
C ILE A 41 -5.80 4.75 0.95
N GLY A 42 -5.24 3.75 0.29
CA GLY A 42 -4.14 2.98 0.85
C GLY A 42 -3.44 2.05 -0.12
N ILE A 43 -2.37 1.45 0.38
CA ILE A 43 -1.49 0.53 -0.34
C ILE A 43 -1.16 -0.63 0.57
N GLU A 44 -1.19 -1.83 0.00
CA GLU A 44 -0.77 -3.05 0.68
C GLU A 44 0.44 -3.64 -0.03
N VAL A 45 1.48 -3.96 0.73
CA VAL A 45 2.69 -4.63 0.24
C VAL A 45 2.76 -6.01 0.87
N LEU A 46 2.77 -7.05 0.04
CA LEU A 46 2.88 -8.44 0.51
C LEU A 46 4.34 -8.92 0.47
N GLY A 47 4.66 -9.93 1.27
CA GLY A 47 5.98 -10.54 1.29
C GLY A 47 7.06 -9.64 1.88
N VAL A 48 6.70 -8.76 2.83
CA VAL A 48 7.57 -7.70 3.37
C VAL A 48 8.84 -8.27 3.97
N SER A 49 8.75 -9.39 4.68
CA SER A 49 9.88 -10.09 5.29
C SER A 49 10.99 -10.48 4.29
N ARG A 50 10.62 -10.68 3.01
CA ARG A 50 11.58 -10.98 1.92
C ARG A 50 12.13 -9.73 1.24
N LYS A 51 11.44 -8.60 1.39
CA LYS A 51 11.77 -7.31 0.75
C LYS A 51 12.64 -6.43 1.63
N VAL A 52 12.44 -6.52 2.93
CA VAL A 52 13.20 -5.77 3.94
C VAL A 52 14.28 -6.69 4.49
N ALA A 53 15.53 -6.45 4.11
CA ALA A 53 16.65 -7.10 4.78
C ALA A 53 16.56 -6.84 6.30
N THR A 54 16.80 -7.89 7.09
CA THR A 54 16.53 -8.04 8.54
C THR A 54 17.08 -6.97 9.49
N LYS A 55 17.69 -5.89 9.00
CA LYS A 55 18.21 -4.76 9.77
C LYS A 55 17.23 -3.58 9.95
N GLY A 56 15.95 -3.81 9.73
CA GLY A 56 14.89 -2.82 9.96
C GLY A 56 14.76 -1.84 8.79
N MET A 57 13.53 -1.66 8.31
CA MET A 57 13.22 -0.68 7.28
C MET A 57 13.28 0.72 7.87
N THR A 58 14.22 1.55 7.43
CA THR A 58 14.38 2.93 7.90
C THR A 58 13.58 3.94 7.06
N SER A 59 13.35 3.63 5.78
CA SER A 59 12.55 4.47 4.89
C SER A 59 11.83 3.63 3.83
N LEU A 60 10.68 4.12 3.38
CA LEU A 60 9.94 3.61 2.22
C LEU A 60 9.63 4.79 1.30
N THR A 61 10.10 4.73 0.05
CA THR A 61 9.77 5.71 -0.97
C THR A 61 8.87 5.06 -1.99
N LEU A 62 7.72 5.70 -2.24
CA LEU A 62 6.74 5.22 -3.19
C LEU A 62 6.46 6.30 -4.22
N SER A 63 6.68 5.98 -5.49
CA SER A 63 6.41 6.88 -6.63
C SER A 63 5.12 6.43 -7.30
N VAL A 64 4.05 7.18 -7.08
CA VAL A 64 2.77 6.97 -7.76
C VAL A 64 2.71 7.90 -8.97
N PRO A 65 2.56 7.38 -10.20
CA PRO A 65 2.31 8.24 -11.35
C PRO A 65 0.96 8.93 -11.18
N THR A 66 0.95 10.26 -11.26
CA THR A 66 -0.30 11.02 -11.36
C THR A 66 -0.78 10.98 -12.81
N VAL A 67 -1.96 10.39 -13.02
CA VAL A 67 -2.71 10.63 -14.25
C VAL A 67 -3.40 11.98 -14.09
N VAL A 68 -2.89 13.01 -14.77
CA VAL A 68 -3.68 14.22 -15.00
C VAL A 68 -4.74 13.81 -16.03
N ALA A 69 -6.00 13.75 -15.61
CA ALA A 69 -7.10 13.55 -16.55
C ALA A 69 -6.98 14.61 -17.66
N ALA A 70 -6.80 14.17 -18.90
CA ALA A 70 -6.79 15.08 -20.04
C ALA A 70 -8.13 15.81 -20.07
N SER A 71 -8.06 17.14 -19.94
CA SER A 71 -9.19 18.06 -20.02
C SER A 71 -9.66 18.22 -21.47
#